data_AF-A0A7X6YBZ9-F1
#
_entry.id   AF-A0A7X6YBZ9-F1
#
_cell.length_a   1.000
_cell.length_b   1.000
_cell.length_c   1.000
_cell.angle_alpha   90.00
_cell.angle_beta   90.00
_cell.angle_gamma   90.00
#
_symmetry.space_group_name_H-M   'P 1'
#
loop_
_entity.id
_entity.type
_entity.pdbx_description
1 polymer ?
#
loop_
_entity_poly.entity_id
_entity_poly.type
_entity_poly.pdbx_seq_one_letter_code
_entity_poly.pdbx_strand_id
1 'polypeptide(L)'
;MKHFKRTLLCISDDVSGPGNRSGAYPLLDYARERGVTLRDDSILVQPHPNAWFHADQAERYWPTLPVILEHEHYGASVARKAWDPELLIKSVEEYHASYLSIHWWPQEFLEKNREAVARINRRLGYRIRLEELSFPAEAKIGVWFDVAWRWANAGVAPCYQGGFPALTLKDAQGGLIAVLVDDGFDVRDLKVGPPDAPPAVSRSSRFRAGWIAPVTRPGTCEVFVSVGRRDGTP
;
A
#
# COMPACT_ATOMS: atom_id res chain seq x y z
N MET A 1 18.68 -8.51 14.61
CA MET A 1 18.83 -7.33 13.72
C MET A 1 20.27 -6.87 13.46
N LYS A 2 21.29 -7.29 14.22
CA LYS A 2 22.71 -6.89 14.02
C LYS A 2 23.24 -7.06 12.58
N HIS A 3 22.82 -8.11 11.89
CA HIS A 3 23.33 -8.49 10.56
C HIS A 3 22.45 -8.04 9.39
N PHE A 4 21.18 -7.68 9.64
CA PHE A 4 20.19 -7.33 8.62
C PHE A 4 19.73 -5.89 8.82
N LYS A 5 20.58 -4.92 8.43
CA LYS A 5 20.35 -3.49 8.72
C LYS A 5 19.37 -2.79 7.77
N ARG A 6 19.11 -3.38 6.60
CA ARG A 6 18.25 -2.82 5.53
C ARG A 6 17.20 -3.81 5.04
N THR A 7 17.06 -4.93 5.73
CA THR A 7 16.17 -6.02 5.34
C THR A 7 15.15 -6.19 6.45
N LEU A 8 13.87 -6.06 6.12
CA LEU A 8 12.80 -6.40 7.03
C LEU A 8 12.77 -7.94 7.18
N LEU A 9 12.90 -8.41 8.41
CA LEU A 9 12.76 -9.83 8.73
C LEU A 9 11.28 -10.15 8.95
N CYS A 10 10.86 -11.38 8.65
CA CYS A 10 9.55 -11.88 9.01
C CYS A 10 9.65 -13.11 9.92
N ILE A 11 8.64 -13.30 10.77
CA ILE A 11 8.41 -14.49 11.57
C ILE A 11 7.16 -15.20 11.04
N SER A 12 7.18 -16.53 11.02
CA SER A 12 6.00 -17.33 10.69
C SER A 12 5.04 -17.39 11.89
N ASP A 13 3.76 -17.32 11.60
CA ASP A 13 2.65 -17.50 12.54
C ASP A 13 2.70 -18.87 13.24
N ASP A 14 3.20 -19.93 12.57
CA ASP A 14 3.37 -21.28 13.12
C ASP A 14 4.22 -21.32 14.40
N VAL A 15 5.06 -20.30 14.65
CA VAL A 15 5.82 -20.18 15.91
C VAL A 15 4.87 -20.08 17.12
N SER A 16 3.65 -19.58 16.92
CA SER A 16 2.59 -19.55 17.93
C SER A 16 1.81 -20.87 18.03
N GLY A 17 2.00 -21.79 17.08
CA GLY A 17 1.28 -23.04 16.91
C GLY A 17 0.12 -22.92 15.90
N PRO A 18 -0.08 -23.91 15.00
CA PRO A 18 -0.94 -23.79 13.81
C PRO A 18 -2.45 -23.65 14.08
N GLY A 19 -2.88 -23.78 15.34
CA GLY A 19 -4.28 -23.61 15.76
C GLY A 19 -4.42 -22.74 17.00
N ASN A 20 -3.38 -21.98 17.36
CA ASN A 20 -3.41 -21.15 18.54
C ASN A 20 -4.29 -19.92 18.30
N ARG A 21 -5.48 -19.93 18.92
CA ARG A 21 -6.44 -18.82 18.92
C ARG A 21 -6.62 -18.23 20.33
N SER A 22 -5.62 -18.37 21.20
CA SER A 22 -5.73 -17.97 22.61
C SER A 22 -5.71 -16.45 22.82
N GLY A 23 -5.27 -15.68 21.82
CA GLY A 23 -5.00 -14.25 21.96
C GLY A 23 -3.68 -13.93 22.68
N ALA A 24 -2.89 -14.93 23.05
CA ALA A 24 -1.59 -14.79 23.70
C ALA A 24 -0.47 -15.36 22.82
N TYR A 25 0.41 -14.48 22.34
CA TYR A 25 1.43 -14.82 21.34
C TYR A 25 2.82 -14.27 21.72
N PRO A 26 3.41 -14.70 22.85
CA PRO A 26 4.59 -14.06 23.43
C PRO A 26 5.80 -14.00 22.48
N LEU A 27 6.00 -15.03 21.65
CA LEU A 27 7.09 -15.05 20.67
C LEU A 27 6.83 -14.10 19.49
N LEU A 28 5.58 -13.98 19.05
CA LEU A 28 5.18 -13.03 18.01
C LEU A 28 5.31 -11.59 18.53
N ASP A 29 4.78 -11.32 19.72
CA ASP A 29 4.90 -10.00 20.38
C ASP A 29 6.38 -9.59 20.55
N TYR A 30 7.24 -10.50 21.01
CA TYR A 30 8.68 -10.28 21.12
C TYR A 30 9.35 -9.94 19.78
N ALA A 31 8.94 -10.62 18.70
CA ALA A 31 9.44 -10.37 17.35
C ALA A 31 8.97 -9.00 16.82
N ARG A 32 7.69 -8.68 17.02
CA ARG A 32 7.08 -7.41 16.63
C ARG A 32 7.75 -6.21 17.30
N GLU A 33 8.03 -6.29 18.61
CA GLU A 33 8.76 -5.26 19.35
C GLU A 33 10.17 -4.98 18.80
N ARG A 34 10.72 -5.94 18.04
CA ARG A 34 12.01 -5.83 17.35
C ARG A 34 11.84 -5.50 15.87
N GLY A 35 10.68 -5.02 15.44
CA GLY A 35 10.42 -4.66 14.04
C GLY A 35 10.49 -5.83 13.07
N VAL A 36 10.33 -7.08 13.55
CA VAL A 36 10.16 -8.25 12.71
C VAL A 36 8.68 -8.35 12.36
N THR A 37 8.35 -8.51 11.08
CA THR A 37 6.95 -8.58 10.61
C THR A 37 6.39 -10.00 10.62
N LEU A 38 5.10 -10.17 10.31
CA LEU A 38 4.40 -11.45 10.28
C LEU A 38 4.29 -12.00 8.85
N ARG A 39 4.49 -13.31 8.71
CA ARG A 39 4.05 -14.12 7.57
C ARG A 39 3.07 -15.19 8.07
N ASP A 40 1.94 -15.33 7.39
CA ASP A 40 0.98 -16.42 7.59
C ASP A 40 0.81 -17.18 6.26
N ASP A 41 1.06 -18.49 6.28
CA ASP A 41 0.88 -19.41 5.14
C ASP A 41 -0.20 -20.46 5.34
N SER A 42 -1.11 -20.22 6.30
CA SER A 42 -2.23 -21.10 6.63
C SER A 42 -3.49 -20.83 5.78
N ILE A 43 -3.46 -19.83 4.90
CA ILE A 43 -4.63 -19.38 4.13
C ILE A 43 -5.11 -20.49 3.18
N LEU A 44 -6.36 -20.92 3.35
CA LEU A 44 -7.03 -22.00 2.60
C LEU A 44 -6.35 -23.37 2.71
N VAL A 45 -5.60 -23.63 3.79
CA VAL A 45 -5.08 -24.98 4.10
C VAL A 45 -6.22 -25.93 4.50
N GLN A 46 -7.21 -25.42 5.24
CA GLN A 46 -8.40 -26.18 5.65
C GLN A 46 -9.67 -25.54 5.08
N PRO A 47 -10.75 -26.31 4.87
CA PRO A 47 -12.02 -25.73 4.46
C PRO A 47 -12.61 -24.85 5.56
N HIS A 48 -13.55 -23.98 5.18
CA HIS A 48 -14.37 -23.23 6.13
C HIS A 48 -14.98 -24.17 7.19
N PRO A 49 -15.01 -23.78 8.49
CA PRO A 49 -14.72 -22.46 9.06
C PRO A 49 -13.25 -22.19 9.39
N ASN A 50 -12.35 -23.10 9.05
CA ASN A 50 -10.93 -23.02 9.41
C ASN A 50 -10.05 -22.56 8.24
N ALA A 51 -10.62 -21.77 7.33
CA ALA A 51 -9.93 -21.27 6.14
C ALA A 51 -8.69 -20.41 6.47
N TRP A 52 -8.67 -19.80 7.66
CA TRP A 52 -7.48 -19.23 8.31
C TRP A 52 -7.75 -19.12 9.82
N PHE A 53 -6.69 -18.97 10.62
CA PHE A 53 -6.78 -19.01 12.08
C PHE A 53 -6.39 -17.70 12.76
N HIS A 54 -5.61 -16.84 12.10
CA HIS A 54 -4.73 -15.89 12.79
C HIS A 54 -4.91 -14.43 12.33
N ALA A 55 -6.11 -14.05 11.85
CA ALA A 55 -6.39 -12.65 11.50
C ALA A 55 -6.16 -11.71 12.70
N ASP A 56 -6.45 -12.16 13.92
CA ASP A 56 -6.20 -11.44 15.17
C ASP A 56 -4.70 -11.25 15.47
N GLN A 57 -3.84 -12.16 14.98
CA GLN A 57 -2.39 -11.96 15.04
C GLN A 57 -1.98 -10.83 14.11
N ALA A 58 -2.50 -10.82 12.87
CA ALA A 58 -2.22 -9.77 11.90
C ALA A 58 -2.64 -8.37 12.35
N GLU A 59 -3.75 -8.25 13.10
CA GLU A 59 -4.21 -6.99 13.73
C GLU A 59 -3.12 -6.29 14.57
N ARG A 60 -2.21 -7.06 15.16
CA ARG A 60 -1.12 -6.53 15.98
C ARG A 60 0.00 -5.94 15.16
N TYR A 61 0.14 -6.37 13.90
CA TYR A 61 1.25 -6.02 13.01
C TYR A 61 0.88 -4.94 12.01
N TRP A 62 -0.22 -5.15 11.26
CA TRP A 62 -0.55 -4.33 10.09
C TRP A 62 -0.61 -2.81 10.35
N PRO A 63 -0.94 -2.29 11.55
CA PRO A 63 -0.92 -0.84 11.77
C PRO A 63 0.47 -0.22 11.61
N THR A 64 1.54 -1.01 11.75
CA THR A 64 2.93 -0.50 11.78
C THR A 64 3.93 -1.31 10.95
N LEU A 65 3.62 -2.56 10.60
CA LEU A 65 4.49 -3.49 9.88
C LEU A 65 3.70 -4.27 8.81
N PRO A 66 4.29 -4.55 7.63
CA PRO A 66 3.58 -5.21 6.54
C PRO A 66 3.32 -6.69 6.80
N VAL A 67 2.06 -7.12 6.72
CA VAL A 67 1.69 -8.54 6.83
C VAL A 67 1.84 -9.24 5.48
N ILE A 68 2.47 -10.42 5.50
CA ILE A 68 2.71 -11.25 4.31
C ILE A 68 1.79 -12.47 4.39
N LEU A 69 1.00 -12.69 3.35
CA LEU A 69 0.19 -13.89 3.22
C LEU A 69 0.77 -14.84 2.20
N GLU A 70 0.49 -16.12 2.39
CA GLU A 70 0.59 -17.16 1.39
C GLU A 70 -0.63 -18.06 1.53
N HIS A 71 -1.19 -18.48 0.40
CA HIS A 71 -2.18 -19.55 0.41
C HIS A 71 -1.51 -20.90 0.21
N GLU A 72 -2.16 -21.97 0.66
CA GLU A 72 -1.70 -23.33 0.43
C GLU A 72 -1.38 -23.62 -1.05
N HIS A 73 -0.57 -24.66 -1.32
CA HIS A 73 -0.52 -25.33 -2.61
C HIS A 73 -1.91 -25.42 -3.28
N TYR A 74 -2.14 -24.60 -4.32
CA TYR A 74 -3.47 -24.42 -4.91
C TYR A 74 -4.15 -25.74 -5.28
N GLY A 75 -3.43 -26.65 -5.96
CA GLY A 75 -3.98 -27.96 -6.33
C GLY A 75 -4.33 -28.83 -5.12
N ALA A 76 -3.57 -28.77 -4.03
CA ALA A 76 -3.86 -29.53 -2.82
C ALA A 76 -5.09 -28.98 -2.07
N SER A 77 -5.21 -27.66 -1.99
CA SER A 77 -6.37 -26.97 -1.41
C SER A 77 -7.65 -27.27 -2.21
N VAL A 78 -7.58 -27.25 -3.55
CA VAL A 78 -8.68 -27.65 -4.43
C VAL A 78 -9.06 -29.12 -4.21
N ALA A 79 -8.08 -30.04 -4.16
CA ALA A 79 -8.33 -31.46 -3.94
C ALA A 79 -9.01 -31.73 -2.58
N ARG A 80 -8.67 -30.94 -1.55
CA ARG A 80 -9.30 -30.98 -0.23
C ARG A 80 -10.64 -30.24 -0.13
N LYS A 81 -11.10 -29.60 -1.22
CA LYS A 81 -12.30 -28.74 -1.23
C LYS A 81 -12.19 -27.58 -0.22
N ALA A 82 -10.97 -27.12 0.04
CA ALA A 82 -10.69 -25.96 0.88
C ALA A 82 -10.64 -24.66 0.07
N TRP A 83 -10.33 -24.75 -1.23
CA TRP A 83 -10.18 -23.58 -2.08
C TRP A 83 -11.50 -22.85 -2.32
N ASP A 84 -11.53 -21.57 -1.97
CA ASP A 84 -12.60 -20.65 -2.30
C ASP A 84 -11.98 -19.26 -2.61
N PRO A 85 -12.14 -18.74 -3.85
CA PRO A 85 -11.60 -17.44 -4.22
C PRO A 85 -12.14 -16.27 -3.39
N GLU A 86 -13.40 -16.33 -2.94
CA GLU A 86 -13.99 -15.27 -2.11
C GLU A 86 -13.38 -15.26 -0.72
N LEU A 87 -13.08 -16.44 -0.18
CA LEU A 87 -12.36 -16.57 1.09
C LEU A 87 -10.92 -16.04 0.97
N LEU A 88 -10.24 -16.23 -0.17
CA LEU A 88 -8.92 -15.62 -0.39
C LEU A 88 -8.99 -14.09 -0.43
N ILE A 89 -9.98 -13.52 -1.12
CA ILE A 89 -10.19 -12.07 -1.15
C ILE A 89 -10.48 -11.55 0.27
N LYS A 90 -11.34 -12.27 1.01
CA LYS A 90 -11.70 -11.93 2.38
C LYS A 90 -10.49 -11.96 3.32
N SER A 91 -9.60 -12.96 3.20
CA SER A 91 -8.40 -13.02 4.04
C SER A 91 -7.43 -11.87 3.76
N VAL A 92 -7.28 -11.45 2.50
CA VAL A 92 -6.50 -10.25 2.14
C VAL A 92 -7.02 -9.01 2.87
N GLU A 93 -8.35 -8.85 2.95
CA GLU A 93 -9.00 -7.74 3.66
C GLU A 93 -8.82 -7.84 5.17
N GLU A 94 -9.14 -8.99 5.78
CA GLU A 94 -9.08 -9.17 7.24
C GLU A 94 -7.65 -9.07 7.81
N TYR A 95 -6.65 -9.53 7.07
CA TYR A 95 -5.25 -9.47 7.50
C TYR A 95 -4.56 -8.14 7.18
N HIS A 96 -5.23 -7.23 6.44
CA HIS A 96 -4.59 -6.02 5.91
C HIS A 96 -3.31 -6.35 5.13
N ALA A 97 -3.41 -7.35 4.24
CA ALA A 97 -2.25 -7.96 3.60
C ALA A 97 -1.47 -6.96 2.75
N SER A 98 -0.16 -6.91 2.99
CA SER A 98 0.78 -6.08 2.22
C SER A 98 1.34 -6.83 1.01
N TYR A 99 1.49 -8.14 1.16
CA TYR A 99 1.94 -9.06 0.11
C TYR A 99 1.13 -10.34 0.16
N LEU A 100 0.93 -10.97 -0.99
CA LEU A 100 0.34 -12.30 -1.13
C LEU A 100 1.23 -13.11 -2.08
N SER A 101 1.78 -14.20 -1.56
CA SER A 101 2.52 -15.20 -2.34
C SER A 101 1.56 -16.22 -2.94
N ILE A 102 1.88 -16.70 -4.14
CA ILE A 102 1.17 -17.79 -4.81
C ILE A 102 2.00 -19.06 -4.66
N HIS A 103 1.39 -20.11 -4.12
CA HIS A 103 2.00 -21.43 -4.02
C HIS A 103 1.45 -22.37 -5.12
N TRP A 104 1.77 -22.11 -6.39
CA TRP A 104 1.38 -22.96 -7.53
C TRP A 104 2.11 -22.57 -8.83
N TRP A 105 1.81 -23.29 -9.93
CA TRP A 105 2.11 -22.87 -11.29
C TRP A 105 1.37 -21.56 -11.63
N PRO A 106 2.08 -20.43 -11.85
CA PRO A 106 1.45 -19.11 -11.90
C PRO A 106 0.42 -18.96 -13.03
N GLN A 107 0.68 -19.54 -14.20
CA GLN A 107 -0.21 -19.43 -15.36
C GLN A 107 -1.55 -20.15 -15.10
N GLU A 108 -1.48 -21.41 -14.66
CA GLU A 108 -2.69 -22.19 -14.35
C GLU A 108 -3.51 -21.53 -13.23
N PHE A 109 -2.83 -21.04 -12.19
CA PHE A 109 -3.46 -20.33 -11.09
C PHE A 109 -4.22 -19.09 -11.59
N LEU A 110 -3.55 -18.26 -12.41
CA LEU A 110 -4.13 -17.04 -12.96
C LEU A 110 -5.30 -17.34 -13.88
N GLU A 111 -5.19 -18.35 -14.74
CA GLU A 111 -6.27 -18.75 -15.65
C GLU A 111 -7.53 -19.15 -14.88
N LYS A 112 -7.37 -19.91 -13.78
CA LYS A 112 -8.48 -20.39 -12.97
C LYS A 112 -9.03 -19.38 -11.95
N ASN A 113 -8.24 -18.37 -11.56
CA ASN A 113 -8.61 -17.41 -10.51
C ASN A 113 -8.51 -15.94 -10.96
N ARG A 114 -8.59 -15.67 -12.26
CA ARG A 114 -8.35 -14.34 -12.85
C ARG A 114 -9.17 -13.23 -12.18
N GLU A 115 -10.43 -13.49 -11.91
CA GLU A 115 -11.33 -12.53 -11.27
C GLU A 115 -10.87 -12.17 -9.85
N ALA A 116 -10.58 -13.19 -9.03
CA ALA A 116 -10.09 -12.98 -7.67
C ALA A 116 -8.74 -12.26 -7.66
N VAL A 117 -7.81 -12.65 -8.54
CA VAL A 117 -6.53 -11.95 -8.71
C VAL A 117 -6.73 -10.48 -9.10
N ALA A 118 -7.67 -10.19 -10.00
CA ALA A 118 -7.97 -8.82 -10.41
C ALA A 118 -8.55 -7.98 -9.25
N ARG A 119 -9.43 -8.56 -8.42
CA ARG A 119 -9.99 -7.92 -7.23
C ARG A 119 -8.91 -7.68 -6.16
N ILE A 120 -8.11 -8.69 -5.86
CA ILE A 120 -6.97 -8.59 -4.93
C ILE A 120 -5.97 -7.53 -5.41
N ASN A 121 -5.63 -7.48 -6.69
CA ASN A 121 -4.69 -6.48 -7.22
C ASN A 121 -5.16 -5.03 -7.09
N ARG A 122 -6.45 -4.77 -6.92
CA ARG A 122 -6.99 -3.43 -6.64
C ARG A 122 -6.88 -3.04 -5.17
N ARG A 123 -6.58 -3.99 -4.27
CA ARG A 123 -6.63 -3.84 -2.82
C ARG A 123 -5.33 -4.14 -2.11
N LEU A 124 -4.61 -5.18 -2.52
CA LEU A 124 -3.38 -5.66 -1.88
C LEU A 124 -2.37 -4.52 -1.70
N GLY A 125 -1.79 -4.45 -0.50
CA GLY A 125 -0.87 -3.39 -0.13
C GLY A 125 -1.55 -2.03 0.03
N TYR A 126 -0.77 -0.97 -0.15
CA TYR A 126 -1.31 0.38 -0.26
C TYR A 126 -1.64 0.70 -1.73
N ARG A 127 -2.65 1.53 -1.95
CA ARG A 127 -3.02 2.05 -3.28
C ARG A 127 -3.36 3.53 -3.16
N ILE A 128 -2.36 4.38 -3.32
CA ILE A 128 -2.56 5.83 -3.23
C ILE A 128 -3.32 6.30 -4.47
N ARG A 129 -4.49 6.88 -4.24
CA ARG A 129 -5.39 7.37 -5.28
C ARG A 129 -5.55 8.88 -5.14
N LEU A 130 -5.20 9.59 -6.20
CA LEU A 130 -5.62 10.97 -6.41
C LEU A 130 -7.07 10.94 -6.90
N GLU A 131 -8.01 11.42 -6.08
CA GLU A 131 -9.44 11.46 -6.42
C GLU A 131 -9.80 12.75 -7.13
N GLU A 132 -9.23 13.86 -6.68
CA GLU A 132 -9.49 15.19 -7.24
C GLU A 132 -8.21 16.02 -7.24
N LEU A 133 -8.06 16.86 -8.25
CA LEU A 133 -7.00 17.84 -8.37
C LEU A 133 -7.56 19.10 -9.05
N SER A 134 -7.31 20.25 -8.44
CA SER A 134 -7.67 21.57 -8.96
C SER A 134 -6.50 22.52 -8.75
N PHE A 135 -6.18 23.27 -9.79
CA PHE A 135 -5.13 24.29 -9.81
C PHE A 135 -5.53 25.37 -10.82
N PRO A 136 -4.99 26.59 -10.73
CA PRO A 136 -5.36 27.66 -11.65
C PRO A 136 -4.88 27.37 -13.07
N ALA A 137 -5.67 27.79 -14.05
CA ALA A 137 -5.30 27.70 -15.47
C ALA A 137 -4.06 28.55 -15.80
N GLU A 138 -3.83 29.62 -15.05
CA GLU A 138 -2.68 30.51 -15.19
C GLU A 138 -2.08 30.83 -13.81
N ALA A 139 -0.75 30.78 -13.70
CA ALA A 139 -0.01 31.19 -12.52
C ALA A 139 1.09 32.18 -12.91
N LYS A 140 1.30 33.21 -12.09
CA LYS A 140 2.38 34.18 -12.31
C LYS A 140 3.70 33.62 -11.78
N ILE A 141 4.74 33.68 -12.60
CA ILE A 141 6.10 33.29 -12.22
C ILE A 141 6.52 34.06 -10.97
N GLY A 142 7.07 33.34 -9.99
CA GLY A 142 7.50 33.93 -8.74
C GLY A 142 6.36 34.41 -7.86
N VAL A 143 5.11 34.01 -8.09
CA VAL A 143 3.97 34.31 -7.20
C VAL A 143 3.38 33.00 -6.67
N TRP A 144 2.90 33.02 -5.42
CA TRP A 144 2.22 31.88 -4.83
C TRP A 144 0.88 31.62 -5.52
N PHE A 145 0.57 30.36 -5.77
CA PHE A 145 -0.72 29.89 -6.26
C PHE A 145 -1.19 28.69 -5.45
N ASP A 146 -2.51 28.49 -5.43
CA ASP A 146 -3.15 27.45 -4.64
C ASP A 146 -3.42 26.20 -5.48
N VAL A 147 -3.23 25.04 -4.86
CA VAL A 147 -3.62 23.73 -5.39
C VAL A 147 -4.52 23.07 -4.37
N ALA A 148 -5.65 22.54 -4.81
CA ALA A 148 -6.52 21.71 -4.00
C ALA A 148 -6.50 20.29 -4.57
N TRP A 149 -6.36 19.31 -3.70
CA TRP A 149 -6.34 17.90 -4.08
C TRP A 149 -6.92 17.02 -2.99
N ARG A 150 -7.43 15.85 -3.41
CA ARG A 150 -8.05 14.87 -2.53
C ARG A 150 -7.39 13.53 -2.74
N TRP A 151 -6.88 12.95 -1.67
CA TRP A 151 -6.10 11.72 -1.68
C TRP A 151 -6.72 10.66 -0.80
N ALA A 152 -6.72 9.41 -1.26
CA ALA A 152 -7.15 8.25 -0.49
C ALA A 152 -6.14 7.11 -0.59
N ASN A 153 -6.06 6.26 0.43
CA ASN A 153 -5.46 4.94 0.30
C ASN A 153 -6.57 3.93 0.02
N ALA A 154 -6.74 3.58 -1.25
CA ALA A 154 -7.70 2.58 -1.71
C ALA A 154 -7.20 1.13 -1.53
N GLY A 155 -6.04 0.95 -0.90
CA GLY A 155 -5.51 -0.36 -0.55
C GLY A 155 -6.04 -0.87 0.78
N VAL A 156 -5.60 -2.06 1.16
CA VAL A 156 -5.91 -2.71 2.44
C VAL A 156 -4.78 -2.56 3.47
N ALA A 157 -3.59 -2.10 3.07
CA ALA A 157 -2.47 -1.89 3.99
C ALA A 157 -2.04 -0.41 4.04
N PRO A 158 -1.51 0.09 5.18
CA PRO A 158 -0.89 1.41 5.25
C PRO A 158 0.28 1.59 4.27
N CYS A 159 0.52 2.83 3.84
CA CYS A 159 1.73 3.18 3.12
C CYS A 159 2.90 3.37 4.11
N TYR A 160 3.50 2.27 4.58
CA TYR A 160 4.46 2.28 5.70
C TYR A 160 5.65 3.23 5.52
N GLN A 161 6.19 3.31 4.31
CA GLN A 161 7.32 4.21 4.01
C GLN A 161 6.87 5.66 3.78
N GLY A 162 5.58 5.90 3.58
CA GLY A 162 5.04 7.21 3.29
C GLY A 162 5.50 7.78 1.97
N GLY A 163 5.34 9.10 1.86
CA GLY A 163 5.70 9.88 0.68
C GLY A 163 4.93 11.19 0.65
N PHE A 164 5.49 12.18 -0.02
CA PHE A 164 4.94 13.52 -0.12
C PHE A 164 4.44 13.72 -1.54
N PRO A 165 3.17 14.10 -1.75
CA PRO A 165 2.69 14.37 -3.08
C PRO A 165 3.34 15.63 -3.64
N ALA A 166 3.56 15.64 -4.95
CA ALA A 166 4.27 16.68 -5.66
C ALA A 166 3.61 17.01 -6.99
N LEU A 167 3.60 18.30 -7.34
CA LEU A 167 3.22 18.82 -8.63
C LEU A 167 4.50 19.11 -9.44
N THR A 168 4.68 18.44 -10.57
CA THR A 168 5.82 18.66 -11.46
C THR A 168 5.36 19.42 -12.70
N LEU A 169 5.99 20.57 -12.95
CA LEU A 169 5.74 21.39 -14.13
C LEU A 169 6.83 21.10 -15.16
N LYS A 170 6.42 20.81 -16.39
CA LYS A 170 7.32 20.63 -17.54
C LYS A 170 7.03 21.60 -18.66
N ASP A 171 8.06 22.01 -19.38
CA ASP A 171 7.91 22.76 -20.62
C ASP A 171 7.47 21.84 -21.78
N ALA A 172 7.16 22.44 -22.93
CA ALA A 172 6.71 21.70 -24.11
C ALA A 172 7.80 20.79 -24.74
N GLN A 173 9.05 20.88 -24.28
CA GLN A 173 10.16 20.01 -24.67
C GLN A 173 10.40 18.91 -23.63
N GLY A 174 9.57 18.83 -22.58
CA GLY A 174 9.71 17.87 -21.48
C GLY A 174 10.75 18.27 -20.44
N GLY A 175 11.33 19.47 -20.53
CA GLY A 175 12.25 20.03 -19.54
C GLY A 175 11.56 20.34 -18.23
N LEU A 176 12.22 20.04 -17.11
CA LEU A 176 11.69 20.33 -15.77
C LEU A 176 11.73 21.84 -15.49
N ILE A 177 10.55 22.43 -15.27
CA ILE A 177 10.40 23.82 -14.83
C ILE A 177 10.48 23.89 -13.30
N ALA A 178 9.70 23.06 -12.61
CA ALA A 178 9.63 23.02 -11.15
C ALA A 178 9.12 21.66 -10.66
N VAL A 179 9.56 21.27 -9.47
CA VAL A 179 8.97 20.19 -8.68
C VAL A 179 8.52 20.79 -7.35
N LEU A 180 7.22 20.74 -7.08
CA LEU A 180 6.56 21.46 -6.01
C LEU A 180 5.95 20.44 -5.05
N VAL A 181 6.64 20.19 -3.94
CA VAL A 181 6.29 19.13 -2.98
C VAL A 181 5.45 19.72 -1.85
N ASP A 182 4.34 19.06 -1.49
CA ASP A 182 3.64 19.33 -0.23
C ASP A 182 4.26 18.46 0.87
N ASP A 183 5.32 18.98 1.50
CA ASP A 183 6.05 18.28 2.54
C ASP A 183 5.36 18.33 3.93
N GLY A 184 4.20 19.00 4.00
CA GLY A 184 3.30 19.05 5.15
C GLY A 184 2.24 17.93 5.15
N PHE A 185 2.19 17.11 4.10
CA PHE A 185 1.27 15.98 3.99
C PHE A 185 1.99 14.70 3.55
N ASP A 186 2.14 13.78 4.49
CA ASP A 186 2.68 12.44 4.22
C ASP A 186 1.51 11.47 3.90
N VAL A 187 1.56 10.80 2.76
CA VAL A 187 0.54 9.81 2.35
C VAL A 187 0.48 8.60 3.31
N ARG A 188 1.49 8.43 4.17
CA ARG A 188 1.45 7.47 5.30
C ARG A 188 0.26 7.70 6.22
N ASP A 189 -0.21 8.94 6.34
CA ASP A 189 -1.29 9.31 7.25
C ASP A 189 -2.68 8.94 6.69
N LEU A 190 -2.76 8.58 5.40
CA LEU A 190 -3.99 8.10 4.78
C LEU A 190 -4.45 6.80 5.44
N LYS A 191 -5.68 6.82 5.95
CA LYS A 191 -6.27 5.66 6.61
C LYS A 191 -6.68 4.62 5.58
N VAL A 192 -6.52 3.36 5.98
CA VAL A 192 -7.12 2.24 5.28
C VAL A 192 -8.62 2.24 5.57
N GLY A 193 -9.42 1.84 4.58
CA GLY A 193 -10.84 1.58 4.78
C GLY A 193 -11.42 0.66 3.72
N PRO A 194 -12.75 0.52 3.69
CA PRO A 194 -13.43 -0.41 2.79
C PRO A 194 -13.19 -0.08 1.31
N PRO A 195 -13.28 -1.07 0.41
CA PRO A 195 -12.98 -0.92 -1.02
C PRO A 195 -13.79 0.18 -1.71
N ASP A 196 -15.06 0.32 -1.36
CA ASP A 196 -15.99 1.23 -2.06
C ASP A 196 -15.95 2.67 -1.52
N ALA A 197 -15.37 2.87 -0.33
CA ALA A 197 -15.35 4.16 0.35
C ALA A 197 -14.06 4.34 1.18
N PRO A 198 -12.87 4.33 0.56
CA PRO A 198 -11.64 4.58 1.29
C PRO A 198 -11.65 6.00 1.87
N PRO A 199 -11.24 6.20 3.13
CA PRO A 199 -11.17 7.51 3.75
C PRO A 199 -10.21 8.41 2.97
N ALA A 200 -10.75 9.48 2.40
CA ALA A 200 -9.94 10.46 1.68
C ALA A 200 -9.71 11.72 2.52
N VAL A 201 -8.56 12.34 2.29
CA VAL A 201 -8.15 13.59 2.90
C VAL A 201 -8.06 14.66 1.81
N SER A 202 -8.84 15.72 1.98
CA SER A 202 -8.71 16.93 1.17
C SER A 202 -7.58 17.80 1.73
N ARG A 203 -6.74 18.30 0.84
CA ARG A 203 -5.62 19.18 1.17
C ARG A 203 -5.63 20.40 0.25
N SER A 204 -5.21 21.52 0.81
CA SER A 204 -4.89 22.72 0.05
C SER A 204 -3.43 23.05 0.30
N SER A 205 -2.69 23.19 -0.78
CA SER A 205 -1.24 23.40 -0.77
C SER A 205 -0.96 24.68 -1.56
N ARG A 206 0.03 25.46 -1.13
CA ARG A 206 0.45 26.67 -1.85
C ARG A 206 1.83 26.41 -2.43
N PHE A 207 2.00 26.73 -3.70
CA PHE A 207 3.27 26.58 -4.38
C PHE A 207 3.69 27.86 -5.10
N ARG A 208 4.99 27.93 -5.42
CA ARG A 208 5.59 29.05 -6.12
C ARG A 208 6.64 28.53 -7.10
N ALA A 209 6.34 28.59 -8.39
CA ALA A 209 7.30 28.26 -9.44
C ALA A 209 8.18 29.47 -9.77
N GLY A 210 9.44 29.21 -10.15
CA GLY A 210 10.39 30.26 -10.57
C GLY A 210 10.93 31.15 -9.45
N TRP A 211 10.95 30.67 -8.21
CA TRP A 211 11.67 31.33 -7.10
C TRP A 211 13.16 30.97 -7.05
N ILE A 212 13.47 29.72 -7.37
CA ILE A 212 14.83 29.16 -7.41
C ILE A 212 15.11 28.72 -8.85
N ALA A 213 16.37 28.79 -9.28
CA ALA A 213 16.81 28.37 -10.61
C ALA A 213 16.24 26.98 -11.03
N PRO A 214 16.02 26.73 -12.33
CA PRO A 214 16.41 27.52 -13.50
C PRO A 214 15.51 28.74 -13.78
N VAL A 215 15.96 29.61 -14.68
CA VAL A 215 15.15 30.74 -15.18
C VAL A 215 13.86 30.18 -15.78
N THR A 216 12.76 30.37 -15.07
CA THR A 216 11.43 29.99 -15.56
C THR A 216 10.99 31.01 -16.59
N ARG A 217 10.66 30.54 -17.79
CA ARG A 217 10.11 31.38 -18.87
C ARG A 217 8.59 31.30 -18.85
N PRO A 218 7.88 32.38 -19.24
CA PRO A 218 6.45 32.30 -19.49
C PRO A 218 6.13 31.32 -20.61
N GLY A 219 5.02 30.60 -20.49
CA GLY A 219 4.56 29.68 -21.51
C GLY A 219 3.60 28.64 -20.95
N THR A 220 3.05 27.84 -21.85
CA THR A 220 2.24 26.66 -21.48
C THR A 220 3.14 25.61 -20.84
N CYS A 221 2.67 25.02 -19.74
CA CYS A 221 3.34 23.92 -19.09
C CYS A 221 2.43 22.69 -19.02
N GLU A 222 3.05 21.52 -19.01
CA GLU A 222 2.39 20.26 -18.67
C GLU A 222 2.52 20.02 -17.17
N VAL A 223 1.46 19.50 -16.57
CA VAL A 223 1.37 19.26 -15.13
C VAL A 223 1.33 17.76 -14.87
N PHE A 224 2.28 17.29 -14.08
CA PHE A 224 2.36 15.90 -13.62
C PHE A 224 2.20 15.84 -12.12
N VAL A 225 1.66 14.73 -11.62
CA VAL A 225 1.57 14.45 -10.19
C VAL A 225 2.36 13.21 -9.85
N SER A 226 3.12 13.27 -8.77
CA SER A 226 3.83 12.14 -8.19
C SER A 226 3.68 12.13 -6.67
N VAL A 227 4.10 11.04 -6.04
CA VAL A 227 4.29 10.93 -4.59
C VAL A 227 5.70 10.39 -4.40
N GLY A 228 6.51 11.03 -3.57
CA GLY A 228 7.91 10.68 -3.43
C GLY A 228 8.55 11.25 -2.16
N ARG A 229 9.84 11.54 -2.22
CA ARG A 229 10.61 12.14 -1.14
C ARG A 229 10.35 13.65 -1.01
N ARG A 230 10.74 14.21 0.13
CA ARG A 230 10.63 15.66 0.41
C ARG A 230 11.38 16.55 -0.58
N ASP A 231 12.40 16.01 -1.25
CA ASP A 231 13.18 16.71 -2.28
C ASP A 231 12.55 16.64 -3.68
N GLY A 232 11.40 15.97 -3.83
CA GLY A 232 10.70 15.81 -5.10
C GLY A 232 11.13 14.61 -5.92
N THR A 233 12.04 13.78 -5.43
CA THR A 233 12.39 12.50 -6.07
C THR A 233 11.20 11.54 -5.95
N PRO A 234 10.59 11.06 -7.07
CA PRO A 234 9.52 10.07 -7.03
C PRO A 234 9.93 8.75 -6.37
#